data_AF-A0A3M1QZ10-F1
#
_entry.id   AF-A0A3M1QZ10-F1
#
_cell.length_a   1.000
_cell.length_b   1.000
_cell.length_c   1.000
_cell.angle_alpha   90.00
_cell.angle_beta   90.00
_cell.angle_gamma   90.00
#
_symmetry.space_group_name_H-M   'P 1'
#
loop_
_entity.id
_entity.type
_entity.pdbx_description
1 polymer ?
#
loop_
_entity_poly.entity_id
_entity_poly.type
_entity_poly.pdbx_seq_one_letter_code
_entity_poly.pdbx_strand_id
1 'polypeptide(L)'
;PTGVFGRNTHDAIVSGVAYGAVGALREVVERFATELHEWPQLVVTGGDAPMILKLADFIDAHLPDLVLMGVALAYRRAAGQT
;
A
#
# COMPACT_ATOMS: atom_id res chain seq x y z
N PRO A 1 13.41 -3.07 7.84
CA PRO A 1 14.55 -3.99 7.61
C PRO A 1 15.86 -3.20 7.47
N THR A 2 16.98 -3.73 7.95
CA THR A 2 18.32 -3.11 7.81
C THR A 2 19.04 -3.52 6.53
N GLY A 3 18.52 -4.52 5.82
CA GLY A 3 19.01 -5.01 4.53
C GLY A 3 18.10 -6.10 3.98
N VAL A 4 18.41 -6.62 2.79
CA VAL A 4 17.66 -7.72 2.15
C VAL A 4 17.93 -9.05 2.84
N PHE A 5 19.19 -9.31 3.20
CA PHE A 5 19.60 -10.54 3.88
C PHE A 5 19.74 -10.32 5.38
N GLY A 6 19.00 -11.12 6.17
CA GLY A 6 19.16 -11.15 7.63
C GLY A 6 20.42 -11.91 8.05
N ARG A 7 21.11 -11.42 9.09
CA ARG A 7 22.33 -12.05 9.65
C ARG A 7 22.06 -12.92 10.89
N ASN A 8 20.81 -12.95 11.33
CA ASN A 8 20.30 -13.78 12.40
C ASN A 8 18.82 -14.11 12.11
N THR A 9 18.25 -15.05 12.85
CA THR A 9 16.87 -15.50 12.64
C THR A 9 15.85 -14.36 12.71
N HIS A 10 15.99 -13.45 13.67
CA HIS A 10 15.09 -12.31 13.83
C HIS A 10 15.11 -11.42 12.57
N ASP A 11 16.29 -10.99 12.12
CA ASP A 11 16.44 -10.12 10.97
C ASP A 11 16.02 -10.80 9.66
N ALA A 12 16.23 -12.11 9.56
CA ALA A 12 15.78 -12.91 8.42
C ALA A 12 14.25 -12.95 8.33
N ILE A 13 13.56 -13.13 9.46
CA ILE A 13 12.09 -13.09 9.51
C ILE A 13 11.59 -11.68 9.16
N VAL A 14 12.13 -10.63 9.80
CA VAL A 14 11.69 -9.24 9.53
C VAL A 14 11.88 -8.86 8.07
N SER A 15 13.02 -9.23 7.47
CA SER A 15 13.30 -8.93 6.06
C SER A 15 12.40 -9.74 5.14
N GLY A 16 12.25 -11.05 5.41
CA GLY A 16 11.39 -11.94 4.63
C GLY A 16 9.94 -11.47 4.60
N VAL A 17 9.38 -11.10 5.75
CA VAL A 17 8.00 -10.59 5.84
C VAL A 17 7.86 -9.25 5.11
N ALA A 18 8.77 -8.30 5.33
CA ALA A 18 8.66 -6.97 4.73
C ALA A 18 8.80 -7.00 3.20
N TYR A 19 9.84 -7.65 2.67
CA TYR A 19 10.01 -7.75 1.22
C TYR A 19 9.00 -8.70 0.57
N GLY A 20 8.57 -9.74 1.30
CA GLY A 20 7.49 -10.62 0.86
C GLY A 20 6.17 -9.88 0.68
N ALA A 21 5.79 -9.01 1.62
CA ALA A 21 4.60 -8.18 1.51
C ALA A 21 4.66 -7.20 0.33
N VAL A 22 5.80 -6.54 0.13
CA VAL A 22 6.00 -5.61 -1.01
C VAL A 22 5.97 -6.36 -2.34
N GLY A 23 6.61 -7.54 -2.42
CA GLY A 23 6.59 -8.39 -3.61
C GLY A 23 5.19 -8.90 -3.94
N ALA A 24 4.43 -9.35 -2.93
CA ALA A 24 3.05 -9.78 -3.10
C ALA A 24 2.15 -8.63 -3.60
N LEU A 25 2.35 -7.41 -3.06
CA LEU A 25 1.63 -6.23 -3.53
C LEU A 25 1.96 -5.93 -5.00
N ARG A 26 3.25 -5.93 -5.37
CA ARG A 26 3.69 -5.70 -6.76
C ARG A 26 3.07 -6.71 -7.73
N GLU A 27 3.09 -8.00 -7.40
CA GLU A 27 2.51 -9.06 -8.25
C GLU A 27 1.00 -8.84 -8.48
N VAL A 28 0.25 -8.50 -7.44
CA VAL A 28 -1.20 -8.21 -7.57
C VAL A 28 -1.44 -7.00 -8.48
N VAL A 29 -0.64 -5.95 -8.30
CA VAL A 29 -0.72 -4.73 -9.12
C VAL A 29 -0.39 -5.02 -10.58
N GLU A 30 0.67 -5.78 -10.85
CA GLU A 30 1.07 -6.14 -12.22
C GLU A 30 -0.01 -6.96 -12.93
N ARG A 31 -0.72 -7.84 -12.20
CA ARG A 31 -1.88 -8.57 -12.73
C ARG A 31 -3.02 -7.63 -13.10
N PHE A 32 -3.38 -6.70 -12.22
CA PHE A 32 -4.41 -5.71 -12.52
C PHE A 32 -4.00 -4.78 -13.66
N ALA A 33 -2.74 -4.35 -13.69
CA ALA A 33 -2.23 -3.51 -14.78
C ALA A 33 -2.32 -4.22 -16.13
N THR A 34 -2.05 -5.53 -16.16
CA THR A 34 -2.18 -6.36 -17.36
C THR A 34 -3.62 -6.39 -17.86
N GLU A 35 -4.59 -6.58 -16.97
CA GLU A 35 -6.02 -6.60 -17.33
C GLU A 35 -6.56 -5.21 -17.71
N LEU A 36 -6.05 -4.14 -17.09
CA LEU A 36 -6.43 -2.76 -17.38
C LEU A 36 -5.73 -2.18 -18.62
N HIS A 37 -4.69 -2.85 -19.13
CA HIS A 37 -3.79 -2.35 -20.17
C HIS A 37 -3.07 -1.04 -19.82
N GLU A 38 -2.98 -0.71 -18.54
CA GLU A 38 -2.27 0.46 -18.01
C GLU A 38 -1.85 0.24 -16.56
N TRP A 39 -0.83 0.98 -16.10
CA TRP A 39 -0.48 0.95 -14.68
C TRP A 39 -1.53 1.74 -13.89
N PRO A 40 -2.24 1.12 -12.93
CA PRO A 40 -3.27 1.82 -12.18
C PRO A 40 -2.65 2.82 -11.22
N GLN A 41 -3.40 3.87 -10.87
CA GLN A 41 -3.02 4.75 -9.78
C GLN A 41 -3.06 3.99 -8.45
N LEU A 42 -1.94 4.00 -7.73
CA LEU A 42 -1.75 3.32 -6.46
C LEU A 42 -1.81 4.26 -5.27
N VAL A 43 -2.86 4.10 -4.50
CA VAL A 43 -3.07 4.81 -3.23
C VAL A 43 -2.94 3.82 -2.08
N VAL A 44 -2.06 4.11 -1.12
CA VAL A 44 -1.91 3.33 0.10
C VAL A 44 -2.48 4.06 1.31
N THR A 45 -3.03 3.30 2.26
CA THR A 45 -3.56 3.77 3.54
C THR A 45 -3.32 2.69 4.63
N GLY A 46 -3.74 2.96 5.86
CA GLY A 46 -3.60 2.03 6.98
C GLY A 46 -2.29 2.19 7.78
N GLY A 47 -2.21 1.53 8.93
CA GLY A 47 -1.14 1.75 9.92
C GLY A 47 0.26 1.35 9.46
N ASP A 48 0.38 0.29 8.65
CA ASP A 48 1.66 -0.21 8.15
C ASP A 48 2.10 0.41 6.83
N ALA A 49 1.31 1.34 6.27
CA ALA A 49 1.64 2.04 5.02
C ALA A 49 3.04 2.69 5.05
N PRO A 50 3.50 3.34 6.15
CA PRO A 50 4.86 3.89 6.22
C PRO A 50 5.98 2.86 6.04
N MET A 51 5.73 1.58 6.35
CA MET A 51 6.70 0.51 6.09
C MET A 51 6.79 0.22 4.59
N ILE A 52 5.64 0.08 3.94
CA ILE A 52 5.53 -0.20 2.50
C ILE A 52 6.14 0.95 1.69
N LEU A 53 5.84 2.20 2.03
CA LEU A 53 6.37 3.39 1.34
C LEU A 53 7.90 3.49 1.34
N LYS A 54 8.58 2.89 2.33
CA LYS A 54 10.04 2.87 2.38
C LYS A 54 10.67 1.83 1.44
N LEU A 55 9.88 0.85 1.00
CA LEU A 55 10.36 -0.35 0.30
C LEU A 55 9.76 -0.50 -1.10
N ALA A 56 8.60 0.07 -1.35
CA ALA A 56 7.89 0.04 -2.63
C ALA A 56 8.16 1.33 -3.42
N ASP A 57 8.58 1.16 -4.67
CA ASP A 57 8.86 2.23 -5.63
C ASP A 57 7.69 2.53 -6.59
N PHE A 58 6.54 1.91 -6.34
CA PHE A 58 5.38 1.90 -7.25
C PHE A 58 4.10 2.46 -6.62
N ILE A 59 4.22 3.28 -5.57
CA ILE A 59 3.09 3.91 -4.88
C ILE A 59 3.02 5.39 -5.25
N ASP A 60 1.86 5.85 -5.73
CA ASP A 60 1.68 7.23 -6.19
C ASP A 60 1.26 8.17 -5.06
N ALA A 61 0.46 7.68 -4.10
CA ALA A 61 -0.05 8.51 -3.01
C ALA A 61 -0.23 7.72 -1.70
N HIS A 62 -0.03 8.42 -0.58
CA HIS A 62 -0.32 7.93 0.76
C HIS A 62 -1.41 8.78 1.41
N LEU A 63 -2.56 8.18 1.68
CA LEU A 63 -3.71 8.84 2.29
C LEU A 63 -4.08 8.12 3.61
N PRO A 64 -3.51 8.51 4.76
CA PRO A 64 -3.76 7.82 6.03
C PRO A 64 -5.24 7.87 6.47
N ASP A 65 -5.94 8.96 6.13
CA ASP A 65 -7.33 9.17 6.52
C ASP A 65 -8.34 8.78 5.42
N LEU A 66 -7.95 7.94 4.45
CA LEU A 66 -8.76 7.62 3.28
C LEU A 66 -10.19 7.16 3.64
N VAL A 67 -10.33 6.32 4.66
CA VAL A 67 -11.63 5.86 5.15
C VAL A 67 -12.45 7.03 5.73
N LEU A 68 -11.84 7.91 6.52
CA LEU A 68 -12.52 9.06 7.13
C LEU A 68 -12.96 10.07 6.06
N MET A 69 -12.15 10.29 5.04
CA MET A 69 -12.52 11.11 3.87
C MET A 69 -13.76 10.53 3.18
N GLY A 70 -13.79 9.21 2.98
CA GLY A 70 -14.93 8.49 2.42
C GLY A 70 -16.21 8.64 3.24
N VAL A 71 -16.13 8.49 4.57
CA VAL A 71 -17.27 8.70 5.48
C VAL A 71 -17.79 10.14 5.39
N ALA A 72 -16.91 11.13 5.40
CA ALA A 72 -17.30 12.53 5.30
C ALA A 72 -17.97 12.84 3.95
N LEU A 73 -17.46 12.29 2.85
CA LEU A 73 -18.06 12.40 1.51
C LEU A 73 -19.48 11.78 1.46
N ALA A 74 -19.62 10.56 1.99
CA ALA A 74 -20.90 9.86 2.02
C ALA A 74 -21.95 10.63 2.84
N TYR A 75 -21.56 11.18 4.00
CA TYR A 75 -22.45 12.01 4.82
C TYR A 75 -22.92 13.27 4.09
N ARG A 76 -22.00 14.04 3.48
CA ARG A 76 -22.36 15.26 2.74
C ARG A 76 -23.35 14.97 1.62
N ARG A 77 -23.15 13.86 0.90
CA ARG A 77 -24.07 13.39 -0.14
C ARG A 77 -25.45 13.06 0.42
N ALA A 78 -25.52 12.34 1.54
CA ALA A 78 -26.79 11.99 2.18
C ALA A 78 -27.54 13.21 2.75
N ALA A 79 -26.80 14.23 3.21
CA ALA A 79 -27.35 15.46 3.75
C ALA A 79 -27.74 16.50 2.68
N GLY A 80 -27.58 16.20 1.38
CA GLY A 80 -27.88 17.12 0.29
C GLY A 80 -26.94 18.33 0.21
N GLN A 81 -25.72 18.19 0.71
CA GLN A 81 -24.70 19.27 0.79
C GLN A 81 -23.73 19.23 -0.41
N THR A 82 -24.16 18.68 -1.54
CA THR A 82 -23.38 18.57 -2.79
C THR A 82 -23.72 19.69 -3.74
#